data_AF-A0A1I7JM18-F1
#
_entry.id   AF-A0A1I7JM18-F1
#
_cell.length_a   1.000
_cell.length_b   1.000
_cell.length_c   1.000
_cell.angle_alpha   90.00
_cell.angle_beta   90.00
_cell.angle_gamma   90.00
#
_symmetry.space_group_name_H-M   'P 1'
#
loop_
_entity.id
_entity.type
_entity.pdbx_description
1 polymer ?
#
loop_
_entity_poly.entity_id
_entity_poly.type
_entity_poly.pdbx_seq_one_letter_code
_entity_poly.pdbx_strand_id
1 'polypeptide(L)'
;MVMPNFVVDITAYDVEKFEEFKLILNANEIISIAEDTFEIFDEETGNWVEHKGCEVYVHDCCYKVLNTYETFVELAFPETKKRGARHG
;
A
#
# COMPACT_ATOMS: atom_id res chain seq x y z
N MET A 1 5.53 -25.49 -6.15
CA MET A 1 4.28 -25.03 -5.51
C MET A 1 4.56 -23.62 -5.03
N VAL A 2 4.10 -22.60 -5.77
CA VAL A 2 4.35 -21.20 -5.43
C VAL A 2 3.30 -20.82 -4.39
N MET A 3 3.70 -20.54 -3.16
CA MET A 3 2.79 -20.01 -2.15
C MET A 3 2.66 -18.50 -2.37
N PRO A 4 1.47 -17.97 -2.70
CA PRO A 4 1.26 -16.54 -2.65
C PRO A 4 1.02 -16.16 -1.19
N ASN A 5 2.08 -15.72 -0.52
CA ASN A 5 1.99 -15.17 0.83
C ASN A 5 1.95 -13.64 0.72
N PHE A 6 0.81 -13.11 0.32
CA PHE A 6 0.54 -11.68 0.42
C PHE A 6 -0.86 -11.53 0.99
N VAL A 7 -0.92 -11.16 2.27
CA VAL A 7 -2.16 -10.78 2.96
C VAL A 7 -1.76 -9.61 3.82
N VAL A 8 -1.70 -8.43 3.20
CA VAL A 8 -1.53 -7.17 3.93
C VAL A 8 -2.91 -6.55 4.07
N ASP A 9 -3.30 -6.17 5.29
CA ASP A 9 -4.47 -5.30 5.53
C ASP A 9 -4.00 -3.86 5.35
N ILE A 10 -4.41 -3.21 4.26
CA ILE A 10 -4.03 -1.85 3.89
C ILE A 10 -5.29 -1.02 3.72
N THR A 11 -5.30 0.19 4.28
CA THR A 11 -6.31 1.18 3.92
C THR A 11 -5.93 1.80 2.57
N ALA A 12 -6.82 1.62 1.58
CA ALA A 12 -6.72 2.15 0.23
C ALA A 12 -7.94 3.03 -0.07
N TYR A 13 -7.86 3.83 -1.13
CA TYR A 13 -8.92 4.74 -1.54
C TYR A 13 -9.39 4.45 -2.97
N ASP A 14 -10.71 4.27 -3.16
CA ASP A 14 -11.34 4.10 -4.47
C ASP A 14 -11.73 5.49 -5.00
N VAL A 15 -11.05 5.92 -6.06
CA VAL A 15 -11.25 7.26 -6.66
C VAL A 15 -12.56 7.34 -7.43
N GLU A 16 -13.05 6.24 -8.02
CA GLU A 16 -14.29 6.26 -8.79
C GLU A 16 -15.50 6.40 -7.87
N LYS A 17 -15.41 5.78 -6.69
CA LYS A 17 -16.48 5.77 -5.70
C LYS A 17 -16.33 6.83 -4.62
N PHE A 18 -15.15 7.41 -4.48
CA PHE A 18 -14.78 8.32 -3.39
C PHE A 18 -14.88 7.67 -2.01
N GLU A 19 -14.44 6.40 -1.89
CA GLU A 19 -14.60 5.59 -0.68
C GLU A 19 -13.26 5.05 -0.18
N GLU A 20 -13.03 5.07 1.15
CA GLU A 20 -11.94 4.30 1.77
C GLU A 20 -12.34 2.83 1.89
N PHE A 21 -11.41 1.92 1.59
CA PHE A 21 -11.62 0.50 1.74
C PHE A 21 -10.36 -0.22 2.22
N LYS A 22 -10.57 -1.38 2.87
CA LYS A 22 -9.47 -2.26 3.26
C LYS A 22 -9.12 -3.17 2.10
N LEU A 23 -7.96 -2.94 1.50
CA LEU A 23 -7.39 -3.81 0.50
C LEU A 23 -6.63 -4.94 1.19
N ILE A 24 -7.14 -6.16 1.05
CA ILE A 24 -6.36 -7.38 1.29
C ILE A 24 -5.61 -7.66 -0.02
N LEU A 25 -4.38 -7.19 -0.11
CA LEU A 25 -3.52 -7.43 -1.28
C LEU A 25 -3.12 -8.91 -1.29
N ASN A 26 -3.92 -9.74 -1.95
CA ASN A 26 -3.58 -11.12 -2.35
C ASN A 26 -3.10 -11.11 -3.80
N ALA A 27 -2.11 -10.26 -4.09
CA ALA A 27 -1.44 -10.24 -5.38
C ALA A 27 -0.30 -11.25 -5.34
N ASN A 28 -0.27 -12.14 -6.34
CA ASN A 28 0.87 -13.05 -6.53
C ASN A 28 2.15 -12.27 -6.88
N GLU A 29 2.02 -11.04 -7.39
CA GLU A 29 3.12 -10.21 -7.86
C GLU A 29 2.75 -8.71 -7.78
N ILE A 30 3.66 -7.90 -7.21
CA ILE A 30 3.64 -6.44 -7.31
C ILE A 30 4.66 -6.06 -8.38
N ILE A 31 4.23 -5.28 -9.37
CA ILE A 31 5.10 -4.87 -10.49
C ILE A 31 5.99 -3.70 -10.09
N SER A 32 5.40 -2.68 -9.46
CA SER A 32 6.14 -1.50 -9.00
C SER A 32 5.41 -0.79 -7.87
N ILE A 33 6.18 -0.05 -7.08
CA ILE A 33 5.72 0.81 -6.00
C ILE A 33 6.42 2.16 -6.18
N ALA A 34 5.66 3.24 -6.14
CA ALA A 34 6.19 4.61 -6.19
C ALA A 34 5.61 5.44 -5.05
N GLU A 35 6.44 6.28 -4.41
CA GLU A 35 5.92 7.31 -3.51
C GLU A 35 5.12 8.35 -4.30
N ASP A 36 3.99 8.75 -3.74
CA ASP A 36 3.16 9.79 -4.33
C ASP A 36 2.40 10.57 -3.25
N THR A 37 1.84 11.72 -3.63
CA THR A 37 1.01 12.57 -2.79
C THR A 37 -0.38 12.70 -3.40
N PHE A 38 -1.41 12.48 -2.58
CA PHE A 38 -2.80 12.53 -3.02
C PHE A 38 -3.59 13.52 -2.16
N GLU A 39 -4.59 14.18 -2.73
CA GLU A 39 -5.58 14.91 -1.95
C GLU A 39 -6.65 13.92 -1.46
N ILE A 40 -6.81 13.83 -0.14
CA ILE A 40 -7.87 13.05 0.50
C ILE A 40 -8.87 14.01 1.16
N PHE A 41 -10.15 13.68 1.12
CA PHE A 41 -11.17 14.46 1.80
C PHE A 41 -11.24 14.04 3.27
N ASP A 42 -10.94 14.97 4.17
CA ASP A 42 -11.08 14.81 5.61
C ASP A 42 -12.51 15.18 6.02
N GLU A 43 -13.32 14.16 6.36
CA GLU A 43 -14.71 14.36 6.77
C GLU A 43 -14.85 15.08 8.12
N GLU A 44 -13.86 14.99 9.01
CA GLU A 44 -13.91 15.64 10.33
C GLU A 44 -13.75 17.16 10.18
N THR A 45 -12.82 17.58 9.32
CA THR A 45 -12.55 19.01 9.11
C THR A 45 -13.32 19.59 7.92
N GLY A 46 -13.87 18.75 7.04
CA GLY A 46 -14.57 19.15 5.82
C GLY A 46 -13.65 19.72 4.74
N ASN A 47 -12.35 19.43 4.79
CA ASN A 47 -11.34 19.96 3.88
C ASN A 47 -10.63 18.85 3.11
N TRP A 48 -10.09 19.22 1.95
CA TRP A 48 -9.12 18.37 1.25
C TRP A 48 -7.73 18.58 1.85
N VAL A 49 -7.06 17.49 2.18
CA VAL A 49 -5.72 17.50 2.76
C VAL A 49 -4.76 16.70 1.90
N GLU A 50 -3.54 17.20 1.72
CA GLU A 50 -2.48 16.45 1.05
C GLU A 50 -1.99 15.32 1.95
N HIS A 51 -1.95 14.11 1.40
CA HIS A 51 -1.51 12.90 2.08
C HIS A 51 -0.43 12.20 1.28
N LYS A 52 0.72 11.96 1.91
CA LYS A 52 1.82 11.21 1.29
C LYS A 52 1.60 9.70 1.46
N GLY A 53 1.51 8.99 0.35
CA GLY A 53 1.30 7.55 0.31
C GLY A 53 2.11 6.89 -0.81
N CYS A 54 1.53 5.84 -1.42
CA CYS A 54 2.15 5.09 -2.51
C CYS A 54 1.16 4.73 -3.60
N GLU A 55 1.62 4.74 -4.86
CA GLU A 55 0.97 4.02 -5.95
C GLU A 55 1.56 2.62 -6.06
N VAL A 56 0.70 1.61 -6.06
CA VAL A 56 1.07 0.19 -6.15
C VAL A 56 0.47 -0.40 -7.42
N TYR A 57 1.34 -0.84 -8.32
CA TYR A 57 0.95 -1.41 -9.59
C TYR A 57 0.94 -2.93 -9.51
N VAL A 58 -0.22 -3.52 -9.78
CA VAL A 58 -0.44 -4.98 -9.85
C VAL A 58 -1.10 -5.28 -11.19
N HIS A 59 -0.31 -5.81 -12.13
CA HIS A 59 -0.74 -6.02 -13.51
C HIS A 59 -1.42 -4.77 -14.09
N ASP A 60 -2.71 -4.87 -14.41
CA ASP A 60 -3.49 -3.81 -15.05
C ASP A 60 -4.13 -2.83 -14.03
N CYS A 61 -3.87 -3.01 -12.73
CA CYS A 61 -4.44 -2.21 -11.66
C CYS A 61 -3.38 -1.31 -11.00
N CYS A 62 -3.75 -0.05 -10.75
CA CYS A 62 -3.00 0.87 -9.90
C CYS A 62 -3.82 1.15 -8.64
N TYR A 63 -3.23 0.93 -7.47
CA TYR A 63 -3.84 1.18 -6.18
C TYR A 63 -3.16 2.34 -5.48
N LYS A 64 -3.95 3.27 -4.95
CA LYS A 64 -3.47 4.31 -4.04
C LYS A 64 -3.53 3.80 -2.62
N VAL A 65 -2.37 3.70 -1.99
CA VAL A 65 -2.17 3.21 -0.65
C VAL A 65 -1.79 4.38 0.25
N LEU A 66 -2.47 4.52 1.38
CA LEU A 66 -2.23 5.63 2.31
C LEU A 66 -1.01 5.40 3.23
N ASN A 67 -0.40 4.23 3.21
CA ASN A 67 0.86 4.01 3.91
C ASN A 67 2.04 4.68 3.18
N THR A 68 3.01 5.17 3.93
CA THR A 68 4.31 5.58 3.36
C THR A 68 5.00 4.39 2.72
N TYR A 69 5.95 4.65 1.82
CA TYR A 69 6.69 3.60 1.13
C TYR A 69 7.38 2.63 2.09
N GLU A 70 8.08 3.14 3.10
CA GLU A 70 8.78 2.30 4.06
C GLU A 70 7.80 1.42 4.83
N THR A 71 6.70 2.01 5.29
CA THR A 71 5.64 1.30 6.03
C THR A 71 5.02 0.22 5.14
N PHE A 72 4.72 0.56 3.88
CA PHE A 72 4.16 -0.37 2.92
C PHE A 72 5.11 -1.53 2.62
N VAL A 73 6.39 -1.26 2.36
CA VAL A 73 7.40 -2.30 2.09
C VAL A 73 7.58 -3.22 3.29
N GLU A 74 7.57 -2.70 4.52
CA GLU A 74 7.66 -3.54 5.73
C GLU A 74 6.48 -4.49 5.89
N LEU A 75 5.28 -4.00 5.59
CA LEU A 75 4.03 -4.76 5.66
C LEU A 75 3.92 -5.78 4.53
N ALA A 76 4.31 -5.37 3.32
CA ALA A 76 4.29 -6.16 2.09
C ALA A 76 5.36 -7.26 2.10
N PHE A 77 6.58 -6.97 2.56
CA PHE A 77 7.72 -7.88 2.47
C PHE A 77 8.32 -8.17 3.86
N PRO A 78 7.58 -8.81 4.78
CA PRO A 78 8.03 -9.01 6.15
C PRO A 78 9.31 -9.87 6.27
N GLU A 79 9.63 -10.69 5.26
CA GLU A 79 10.85 -11.50 5.24
C GLU A 79 12.14 -10.69 5.02
N THR A 80 12.05 -9.44 4.53
CA THR A 80 13.23 -8.54 4.45
C THR A 80 13.81 -8.24 5.84
N LYS A 81 13.01 -8.27 6.92
CA LYS A 81 13.50 -8.15 8.32
C LYS A 81 14.43 -9.29 8.73
N LYS A 82 14.27 -10.51 8.18
CA LYS A 82 15.07 -11.68 8.60
C LYS A 82 16.49 -11.71 8.01
N ARG A 83 16.80 -10.92 6.97
CA ARG A 83 18.16 -10.88 6.39
C ARG A 83 19.09 -9.86 7.04
N GLY A 84 18.56 -8.92 7.83
CA GLY A 84 19.37 -7.93 8.57
C GLY A 84 19.87 -8.38 9.94
N ALA A 85 19.35 -9.46 10.52
CA ALA A 85 19.67 -9.93 11.87
C ALA A 85 20.64 -11.13 11.89
N ARG A 86 21.53 -11.24 10.90
CA ARG A 86 22.69 -12.15 10.95
C ARG A 86 23.93 -11.44 10.41
N HIS A 87 24.55 -10.63 11.24
CA HIS A 87 26.00 -10.46 11.36
C HIS A 87 26.16 -10.17 12.87
N GLY A 88 26.71 -11.05 13.70
CA GLY A 88 27.99 -11.72 13.51
C GLY A 88 29.05 -10.79 14.06
#